data_AF-A0A2Z4YR20-F1
#
_entry.id   AF-A0A2Z4YR20-F1
#
_cell.length_a   1.000
_cell.length_b   1.000
_cell.length_c   1.000
_cell.angle_alpha   90.00
_cell.angle_beta   90.00
_cell.angle_gamma   90.00
#
_symmetry.space_group_name_H-M   'P 1'
#
loop_
_entity.id
_entity.type
_entity.pdbx_description
1 polymer ?
#
loop_
_entity_poly.entity_id
_entity_poly.type
_entity_poly.pdbx_seq_one_letter_code
_entity_poly.pdbx_strand_id
1 'polypeptide(L)'
;MRTEITYLNEIERCVSWIASWTIHHANHIRQGGEVKVGGHQASSASLSTIMTTLDYSVLRPQDRVADKPYASPISHAIRDLAGNQPSAVPTRRTSW
;
A
#
# COMPACT_ATOMS: atom_id res chain seq x y z
N MET A 1 -17.86 14.49 -7.72
CA MET A 1 -16.59 15.12 -8.16
C MET A 1 -15.73 15.66 -7.00
N ARG A 2 -16.10 16.72 -6.24
CA ARG A 2 -15.23 17.19 -5.13
C ARG A 2 -15.06 16.17 -4.00
N THR A 3 -16.14 15.55 -3.56
CA THR A 3 -16.12 14.54 -2.48
C THR A 3 -15.35 13.28 -2.86
N GLU A 4 -15.45 12.87 -4.13
CA GLU A 4 -14.72 11.72 -4.67
C GLU A 4 -13.21 11.92 -4.62
N ILE A 5 -12.73 13.11 -5.04
CA ILE A 5 -11.31 13.48 -4.93
C ILE A 5 -10.88 13.49 -3.46
N THR A 6 -11.72 13.98 -2.54
CA THR A 6 -11.42 13.94 -1.10
C THR A 6 -11.23 12.50 -0.61
N TYR A 7 -12.12 11.58 -0.98
CA TYR A 7 -11.98 10.17 -0.59
C TYR A 7 -10.74 9.53 -1.21
N LEU A 8 -10.46 9.78 -2.48
CA LEU A 8 -9.25 9.26 -3.13
C LEU A 8 -7.97 9.75 -2.45
N ASN A 9 -7.91 11.02 -2.05
CA ASN A 9 -6.77 11.55 -1.29
C ASN A 9 -6.61 10.87 0.08
N GLU A 10 -7.70 10.60 0.79
CA GLU A 10 -7.64 9.89 2.07
C GLU A 10 -7.19 8.43 1.90
N ILE A 11 -7.68 7.76 0.86
CA ILE A 11 -7.24 6.40 0.50
C ILE A 11 -5.75 6.42 0.16
N GLU A 12 -5.29 7.37 -0.67
CA GLU A 12 -3.88 7.51 -1.05
C GLU A 12 -2.98 7.72 0.18
N ARG A 13 -3.40 8.56 1.13
CA ARG A 13 -2.69 8.78 2.40
C ARG A 13 -2.59 7.48 3.20
N CYS A 14 -3.68 6.72 3.28
CA CYS A 14 -3.71 5.43 3.98
C CYS A 14 -2.78 4.40 3.30
N VAL A 15 -2.87 4.26 1.98
CA VAL A 15 -2.02 3.37 1.16
C VAL A 15 -0.55 3.73 1.34
N SER A 16 -0.20 5.02 1.25
CA SER A 16 1.18 5.49 1.43
C SER A 16 1.71 5.22 2.83
N TRP A 17 0.86 5.34 3.84
CA TRP A 17 1.21 5.02 5.22
C TRP A 17 1.48 3.53 5.41
N ILE A 18 0.59 2.65 4.94
CA ILE A 18 0.74 1.19 5.01
C ILE A 18 2.00 0.73 4.28
N ALA A 19 2.26 1.27 3.08
CA ALA A 19 3.45 0.94 2.30
C ALA A 19 4.74 1.33 3.05
N SER A 20 4.77 2.54 3.61
CA SER A 20 5.91 3.05 4.39
C SER A 20 6.12 2.24 5.67
N TRP A 21 5.05 1.92 6.38
CA TRP A 21 5.08 1.07 7.57
C TRP A 21 5.63 -0.31 7.27
N THR A 22 5.18 -0.94 6.19
CA THR A 22 5.63 -2.28 5.78
C THR A 22 7.14 -2.31 5.58
N ILE A 23 7.69 -1.33 4.87
CA ILE A 23 9.15 -1.22 4.65
C ILE A 23 9.87 -0.92 5.97
N HIS A 24 9.34 -0.02 6.79
CA HIS A 24 9.92 0.30 8.08
C HIS A 24 9.99 -0.94 8.98
N HIS A 25 8.88 -1.65 9.13
CA HIS A 25 8.76 -2.85 9.94
C HIS A 25 9.72 -3.95 9.47
N ALA A 26 9.79 -4.20 8.16
CA ALA A 26 10.67 -5.22 7.59
C ALA A 26 12.17 -4.97 7.87
N ASN A 27 12.57 -3.69 7.95
CA ASN A 27 13.97 -3.28 8.11
C ASN A 27 14.37 -2.91 9.53
N HIS A 28 13.43 -2.59 10.42
CA HIS A 28 13.74 -2.06 11.76
C HIS A 28 13.04 -2.78 12.92
N ILE A 29 11.90 -3.45 12.69
CA ILE A 29 11.11 -4.06 13.78
C ILE A 29 11.19 -5.59 13.74
N ARG A 30 11.17 -6.18 12.55
CA ARG A 30 11.24 -7.63 12.35
C ARG A 30 12.49 -8.19 13.03
N GLN A 31 12.33 -9.23 13.84
CA GLN A 31 13.45 -10.04 14.31
C GLN A 31 14.10 -10.72 13.10
N GLY A 32 15.28 -10.25 12.70
CA GLY A 32 16.03 -10.71 11.54
C GLY A 32 17.52 -10.52 11.74
N GLY A 33 18.32 -11.19 10.92
CA GLY A 33 19.78 -11.01 10.92
C GLY A 33 20.20 -9.60 10.49
N GLU A 34 21.51 -9.35 10.46
CA GLU A 34 22.06 -8.00 10.24
C GLU A 34 21.74 -7.36 8.87
N VAL A 35 21.18 -8.14 7.93
CA VAL A 35 20.89 -7.69 6.56
C VAL A 35 19.48 -7.11 6.46
N LYS A 36 19.42 -5.83 6.08
CA LYS A 36 18.17 -5.14 5.70
C LYS A 36 17.52 -5.82 4.49
N VAL A 37 16.19 -5.98 4.55
CA VAL A 37 15.40 -6.54 3.44
C VAL A 37 15.38 -5.59 2.24
N GLY A 38 15.56 -4.29 2.48
CA GLY A 38 15.50 -3.24 1.46
C GLY A 38 14.09 -2.71 1.26
N GLY A 39 13.88 -1.98 0.16
CA GLY A 39 12.59 -1.38 -0.20
C GLY A 39 12.76 -0.10 -1.01
N HIS A 40 12.04 0.01 -2.12
CA HIS A 40 12.09 1.16 -3.01
C HIS A 40 11.10 2.25 -2.54
N GLN A 41 11.39 2.92 -1.43
CA GLN A 41 10.45 3.90 -0.84
C GLN A 41 10.13 5.05 -1.80
N ALA A 42 11.15 5.74 -2.31
CA ALA A 42 10.96 6.94 -3.12
C ALA A 42 10.24 6.66 -4.45
N SER A 43 10.66 5.62 -5.18
CA SER A 43 10.05 5.28 -6.47
C SER A 43 8.70 4.57 -6.33
N SER A 44 8.42 3.92 -5.20
CA SER A 44 7.08 3.41 -4.91
C SER A 44 6.14 4.55 -4.55
N ALA A 45 6.56 5.48 -3.71
CA ALA A 45 5.76 6.64 -3.30
C ALA A 45 5.34 7.51 -4.50
N SER A 46 6.19 7.66 -5.52
CA SER A 46 5.84 8.41 -6.73
C SER A 46 4.68 7.82 -7.55
N LEU A 47 4.28 6.56 -7.30
CA LEU A 47 3.17 5.90 -7.98
C LEU A 47 1.87 5.85 -7.16
N SER A 48 1.89 6.34 -5.91
CA SER A 48 0.75 6.28 -4.98
C SER A 48 -0.54 6.88 -5.55
N THR A 49 -0.48 8.09 -6.10
CA THR A 49 -1.64 8.79 -6.67
C THR A 49 -2.23 8.04 -7.87
N ILE A 50 -1.37 7.60 -8.81
CA ILE A 50 -1.79 6.91 -10.04
C ILE A 50 -2.42 5.57 -9.70
N MET A 51 -1.75 4.76 -8.87
CA MET A 51 -2.24 3.45 -8.46
C MET A 51 -3.56 3.56 -7.70
N THR A 52 -3.65 4.48 -6.72
CA THR A 52 -4.89 4.69 -5.96
C THR A 52 -6.06 5.08 -6.86
N THR A 53 -5.83 5.99 -7.80
CA THR A 53 -6.87 6.42 -8.75
C THR A 53 -7.28 5.29 -9.68
N LEU A 54 -6.31 4.51 -10.18
CA LEU A 54 -6.59 3.35 -11.02
C LEU A 54 -7.46 2.33 -10.27
N ASP A 55 -7.01 1.87 -9.11
CA ASP A 55 -7.67 0.80 -8.35
C ASP A 55 -9.06 1.18 -7.82
N TYR A 56 -9.27 2.44 -7.39
CA TYR A 56 -10.51 2.83 -6.70
C TYR A 56 -11.49 3.66 -7.53
N SER A 57 -11.11 4.09 -8.74
CA SER A 57 -11.99 4.91 -9.60
C SER A 57 -12.09 4.41 -11.04
N VAL A 58 -11.05 3.76 -11.59
CA VAL A 58 -10.98 3.45 -13.02
C VAL A 58 -11.13 1.97 -13.34
N LEU A 59 -10.43 1.10 -12.62
CA LEU A 59 -10.34 -0.32 -12.93
C LEU A 59 -11.66 -1.05 -12.68
N ARG A 60 -11.94 -2.01 -13.56
CA ARG A 60 -13.06 -2.95 -13.44
C ARG A 60 -12.55 -4.34 -13.07
N PRO A 61 -13.40 -5.23 -12.53
CA PRO A 61 -12.96 -6.55 -12.06
C PRO A 61 -12.26 -7.43 -13.11
N GLN A 62 -12.61 -7.25 -14.39
CA GLN A 62 -11.98 -7.96 -15.51
C GLN A 62 -10.64 -7.37 -15.96
N ASP A 63 -10.29 -6.15 -15.54
CA ASP A 63 -9.08 -5.49 -15.98
C ASP A 63 -7.85 -6.17 -15.35
N ARG A 64 -6.75 -6.21 -16.11
CA ARG A 64 -5.48 -6.80 -15.69
C ARG A 64 -4.40 -5.73 -15.77
N VAL A 65 -3.75 -5.45 -14.64
CA VAL A 65 -2.72 -4.43 -14.54
C VAL A 65 -1.37 -5.09 -14.28
N ALA A 66 -0.37 -4.69 -15.07
CA ALA A 66 1.01 -5.08 -14.87
C ALA A 66 1.75 -3.95 -14.15
N ASP A 67 2.01 -4.15 -12.86
CA ASP A 67 2.72 -3.18 -12.04
C ASP A 67 4.23 -3.25 -12.28
N LYS A 68 4.89 -2.10 -12.15
CA LYS A 68 6.35 -2.08 -12.15
C LYS A 68 6.89 -2.72 -10.86
N PRO A 69 7.96 -3.54 -10.88
CA PRO A 69 8.38 -4.31 -9.70
C PRO A 69 8.62 -3.50 -8.42
N TYR A 70 9.09 -2.26 -8.54
CA TYR A 70 9.36 -1.38 -7.40
C TYR A 70 8.13 -0.59 -6.91
N ALA A 71 6.98 -0.70 -7.58
CA ALA A 71 5.69 -0.22 -7.06
C ALA A 71 5.10 -1.17 -6.01
N SER A 72 5.69 -2.36 -5.85
CA SER A 72 5.23 -3.43 -4.97
C SER A 72 4.74 -2.97 -3.58
N PRO A 73 5.43 -2.08 -2.84
CA PRO A 73 4.92 -1.61 -1.55
C PRO A 73 3.54 -0.95 -1.63
N ILE A 74 3.30 -0.09 -2.62
CA ILE A 74 2.00 0.56 -2.86
C ILE A 74 0.98 -0.47 -3.34
N SER A 75 1.32 -1.33 -4.29
CA SER A 75 0.39 -2.35 -4.79
C SER A 75 -0.04 -3.33 -3.70
N HIS A 76 0.86 -3.71 -2.78
CA HIS A 76 0.49 -4.52 -1.62
C HIS A 76 -0.34 -3.73 -0.61
N ALA A 77 -0.04 -2.46 -0.34
CA ALA A 77 -0.86 -1.64 0.54
C ALA A 77 -2.30 -1.48 0.04
N ILE A 78 -2.50 -1.35 -1.28
CA ILE A 78 -3.83 -1.33 -1.90
C ILE A 78 -4.55 -2.66 -1.69
N ARG A 79 -3.87 -3.80 -1.95
CA ARG A 79 -4.45 -5.14 -1.74
C ARG A 79 -4.81 -5.41 -0.29
N ASP A 80 -3.98 -4.94 0.65
CA ASP A 80 -4.24 -5.01 2.10
C ASP A 80 -5.51 -4.22 2.45
N LEU A 81 -5.56 -2.94 2.04
CA LEU A 81 -6.71 -2.08 2.31
C LEU A 81 -8.02 -2.61 1.68
N ALA A 82 -7.93 -3.26 0.51
CA ALA A 82 -9.05 -3.91 -0.15
C ALA A 82 -9.48 -5.25 0.49
N GLY A 83 -8.73 -5.76 1.48
CA GLY A 83 -9.01 -7.04 2.14
C GLY A 83 -8.65 -8.28 1.30
N ASN A 84 -7.86 -8.10 0.24
CA ASN A 84 -7.46 -9.18 -0.66
C ASN A 84 -6.26 -10.00 -0.15
N GLN A 85 -5.57 -9.51 0.87
CA GLN A 85 -4.46 -10.19 1.53
C GLN A 85 -4.44 -9.88 3.04
N PRO A 86 -3.78 -10.71 3.88
CA PRO A 86 -3.61 -10.41 5.30
C PRO A 86 -2.94 -9.05 5.51
N SER A 87 -3.37 -8.34 6.55
CA SER A 87 -2.84 -7.00 6.79
C SER A 87 -1.40 -7.00 7.24
N ALA A 88 -0.59 -6.12 6.61
CA ALA A 88 0.81 -5.91 6.98
C ALA A 88 0.94 -5.02 8.22
N VAL A 89 -0.11 -4.27 8.54
CA VAL A 89 -0.17 -3.46 9.76
C VAL A 89 -0.84 -4.29 10.87
N PRO A 90 -0.24 -4.36 12.06
CA PRO A 90 -0.94 -4.90 13.23
C PRO A 90 -2.20 -4.09 13.49
N THR A 91 -3.36 -4.64 13.15
CA THR A 91 -4.63 -4.02 13.54
C THR A 91 -4.81 -4.27 15.03
N ARG A 92 -5.09 -3.23 15.84
CA ARG A 92 -5.58 -3.41 17.20
C ARG A 92 -7.00 -3.99 17.13
N ARG A 93 -7.10 -5.26 16.78
CA ARG A 93 -8.28 -6.09 17.01
C ARG A 93 -7.92 -7.18 18.00
N THR A 94 -7.37 -6.77 19.14
CA THR A 94 -7.51 -7.56 20.37
C THR A 94 -8.96 -7.41 20.79
N SER A 95 -9.68 -8.53 20.72
CA SER A 95 -11.01 -8.73 21.27
C SER A 95 -11.19 -8.08 22.65
N TRP A 96 -12.29 -7.35 22.80
CA TRP A 96 -13.14 -7.49 23.99
C TRP A 96 -14.41 -8.21 23.55
#